data_AF-A0A7Y2EFH9-F1
#
_entry.id   AF-A0A7Y2EFH9-F1
#
_cell.length_a   1.000
_cell.length_b   1.000
_cell.length_c   1.000
_cell.angle_alpha   90.00
_cell.angle_beta   90.00
_cell.angle_gamma   90.00
#
_symmetry.space_group_name_H-M   'P 1'
#
loop_
_entity.id
_entity.type
_entity.pdbx_description
1 polymer ?
#
loop_
_entity_poly.entity_id
_entity_poly.type
_entity_poly.pdbx_seq_one_letter_code
_entity_poly.pdbx_strand_id
1 'polypeptide(L)'
;MTLSLLLHPERASRLVQQQAVSPGQLGLDEVLNSLVKATISNKLKDDYHTGVQQVINFRVLFHLMALASNTEVHPQVNAVVHQKIKELRKDYKEQTKDPVAMEMLRRIDNYYEHPELFKVPDAPKIPDGSPIGMDCMN
;
A
#
# COMPACT_ATOMS: atom_id res chain seq x y z
N MET A 1 4.02 -8.58 -6.00
CA MET A 1 3.38 -8.95 -7.28
C MET A 1 1.86 -8.73 -7.28
N THR A 2 1.12 -8.97 -6.18
CA THR A 2 -0.34 -8.79 -6.17
C THR A 2 -0.79 -7.32 -6.11
N LEU A 3 -0.19 -6.53 -5.22
CA LEU A 3 -0.50 -5.09 -5.10
C LEU A 3 -0.17 -4.29 -6.36
N SER A 4 0.90 -4.66 -7.09
CA SER A 4 1.27 -4.04 -8.37
C SER A 4 0.26 -4.31 -9.48
N LEU A 5 -0.48 -5.43 -9.43
CA LEU A 5 -1.55 -5.74 -10.39
C LEU A 5 -2.88 -5.09 -10.00
N LEU A 6 -3.14 -4.99 -8.68
CA LEU A 6 -4.35 -4.37 -8.16
C LEU A 6 -4.32 -2.85 -8.34
N LEU A 7 -3.18 -2.23 -8.03
CA LEU A 7 -2.93 -0.79 -8.08
C LEU A 7 -2.17 -0.37 -9.34
N HIS A 8 -2.37 -1.11 -10.44
CA HIS A 8 -1.73 -0.78 -11.71
C HIS A 8 -2.26 0.56 -12.27
N PRO A 9 -1.40 1.49 -12.73
CA PRO A 9 -1.79 2.82 -13.23
C PRO A 9 -2.96 2.80 -14.23
N GLU A 10 -2.83 2.03 -15.30
CA GLU A 10 -3.86 1.92 -16.35
C GLU A 10 -5.20 1.38 -15.82
N ARG A 11 -5.13 0.44 -14.87
CA ARG A 11 -6.32 -0.17 -14.28
C ARG A 11 -7.03 0.82 -13.36
N ALA A 12 -6.28 1.57 -12.57
CA ALA A 12 -6.84 2.61 -11.71
C ALA A 12 -7.54 3.69 -12.56
N SER A 13 -6.91 4.14 -13.65
CA SER A 13 -7.52 5.05 -14.63
C SER A 13 -8.82 4.48 -15.22
N ARG A 14 -8.81 3.20 -15.61
CA ARG A 14 -9.99 2.52 -16.15
C ARG A 14 -11.15 2.44 -15.15
N LEU A 15 -10.88 2.15 -13.88
CA LEU A 15 -11.91 2.09 -12.84
C LEU A 15 -12.62 3.44 -12.65
N VAL A 16 -11.85 4.53 -12.64
CA VAL A 16 -12.43 5.89 -12.56
C VAL A 16 -13.30 6.18 -13.78
N GLN A 17 -12.82 5.87 -14.98
CA GLN A 17 -13.58 6.09 -16.22
C GLN A 17 -14.88 5.27 -16.25
N GLN A 18 -14.81 3.99 -15.87
CA GLN A 18 -15.97 3.09 -15.85
C GLN A 18 -17.05 3.58 -14.89
N GLN A 19 -16.66 4.01 -13.68
CA GLN A 19 -17.59 4.56 -12.70
C GLN A 19 -18.22 5.87 -13.18
N ALA A 20 -17.47 6.72 -13.88
CA ALA A 20 -18.00 7.96 -14.45
C ALA A 20 -19.07 7.71 -15.53
N VAL A 21 -18.91 6.66 -16.34
CA VAL A 21 -19.90 6.28 -17.37
C VAL A 21 -21.10 5.55 -16.75
N SER A 22 -20.86 4.75 -15.73
CA SER A 22 -21.89 3.91 -15.09
C SER A 22 -21.70 3.93 -13.57
N PRO A 23 -22.44 4.80 -12.85
CA PRO A 23 -22.23 5.02 -11.41
C PRO A 23 -22.37 3.78 -10.52
N GLY A 24 -23.08 2.74 -10.96
CA GLY A 24 -23.22 1.47 -10.24
C GLY A 24 -22.08 0.46 -10.45
N GLN A 25 -21.04 0.80 -11.21
CA GLN A 25 -19.87 -0.06 -11.38
C GLN A 25 -18.82 0.17 -10.30
N LEU A 26 -17.99 -0.86 -10.07
CA LEU A 26 -16.90 -0.84 -9.10
C LEU A 26 -15.97 0.35 -9.33
N GLY A 27 -15.89 1.23 -8.34
CA GLY A 27 -15.04 2.42 -8.37
C GLY A 27 -13.63 2.20 -7.84
N LEU A 28 -12.72 3.12 -8.18
CA LEU A 28 -11.39 3.12 -7.57
C LEU A 28 -11.47 3.33 -6.05
N ASP A 29 -12.31 4.25 -5.58
CA ASP A 29 -12.46 4.52 -4.14
C ASP A 29 -12.92 3.27 -3.37
N GLU A 30 -13.88 2.51 -3.91
CA GLU A 30 -14.37 1.27 -3.31
C GLU A 30 -13.28 0.19 -3.22
N VAL A 31 -12.45 0.06 -4.26
CA VAL A 31 -11.30 -0.85 -4.27
C VAL A 31 -10.30 -0.45 -3.20
N LEU A 32 -9.97 0.84 -3.11
CA LEU A 32 -9.02 1.34 -2.11
C LEU A 32 -9.55 1.18 -0.68
N ASN A 33 -10.82 1.51 -0.43
CA ASN A 33 -11.46 1.34 0.87
C ASN A 33 -11.46 -0.14 1.28
N SER A 34 -11.78 -1.05 0.36
CA SER A 34 -11.75 -2.50 0.61
C SER A 34 -10.34 -3.00 0.91
N LEU A 35 -9.34 -2.51 0.16
CA LEU A 35 -7.93 -2.85 0.36
C LEU A 35 -7.45 -2.39 1.74
N VAL A 36 -7.70 -1.12 2.11
CA VAL A 36 -7.32 -0.55 3.40
C VAL A 36 -7.99 -1.32 4.54
N LYS A 37 -9.29 -1.61 4.42
CA LYS A 37 -10.04 -2.37 5.43
C LYS A 37 -9.48 -3.78 5.63
N ALA A 38 -9.11 -4.47 4.55
CA ALA A 38 -8.59 -5.83 4.60
C ALA A 38 -7.13 -5.91 5.08
N THR A 39 -6.40 -4.79 5.07
CA THR A 39 -4.97 -4.74 5.38
C THR A 39 -4.69 -3.83 6.57
N ILE A 40 -4.61 -2.52 6.34
CA ILE A 40 -4.22 -1.52 7.33
C ILE A 40 -5.14 -1.52 8.54
N SER A 41 -6.45 -1.63 8.34
CA SER A 41 -7.42 -1.64 9.45
C SER A 41 -7.58 -3.03 10.11
N ASN A 42 -6.90 -4.06 9.60
CA ASN A 42 -7.03 -5.42 10.11
C ASN A 42 -6.12 -5.65 11.32
N LYS A 43 -6.73 -5.90 12.49
CA LYS A 43 -6.02 -6.24 13.72
C LYS A 43 -6.05 -7.76 13.93
N LEU A 44 -4.90 -8.40 13.82
CA LEU A 44 -4.76 -9.83 14.09
C LEU A 44 -4.49 -10.05 15.59
N LYS A 45 -4.94 -11.19 16.12
CA LYS A 45 -4.87 -11.52 17.55
C LYS A 45 -3.55 -12.19 17.99
N ASP A 46 -2.77 -12.68 17.03
CA ASP A 46 -1.55 -13.45 17.27
C ASP A 46 -0.32 -12.57 16.97
N ASP A 47 0.66 -12.60 17.88
CA ASP A 47 1.88 -11.79 17.81
C ASP A 47 2.70 -12.06 16.54
N TYR A 48 2.81 -13.32 16.10
CA TYR A 48 3.53 -13.66 14.87
C TYR A 48 2.82 -13.08 13.63
N HIS A 49 1.50 -13.28 13.57
CA HIS A 49 0.69 -12.76 12.48
C HIS A 49 0.64 -11.22 12.47
N THR A 50 0.78 -10.58 13.63
CA THR A 50 0.87 -9.12 13.75
C THR A 50 2.11 -8.57 13.05
N GLY A 51 3.27 -9.21 13.22
CA GLY A 51 4.50 -8.78 12.52
C GLY A 51 4.36 -8.86 11.00
N VAL A 52 3.75 -9.93 10.49
CA VAL A 52 3.47 -10.07 9.04
C VAL A 52 2.49 -9.00 8.57
N GLN A 53 1.43 -8.73 9.34
CA GLN A 53 0.44 -7.71 9.00
C GLN A 53 1.05 -6.31 8.94
N GLN A 54 1.97 -5.97 9.84
CA GLN A 54 2.69 -4.70 9.80
C GLN A 54 3.48 -4.53 8.50
N VAL A 55 4.20 -5.58 8.07
CA VAL A 55 4.94 -5.56 6.78
C VAL A 55 3.97 -5.37 5.60
N ILE A 56 2.83 -6.06 5.62
CA ILE A 56 1.78 -5.89 4.61
C ILE A 56 1.29 -4.44 4.58
N ASN A 57 1.01 -3.85 5.74
CA ASN A 57 0.55 -2.46 5.83
C ASN A 57 1.56 -1.49 5.23
N PHE A 58 2.86 -1.69 5.50
CA PHE A 58 3.91 -0.84 4.93
C PHE A 58 3.96 -0.95 3.40
N ARG A 59 3.78 -2.17 2.87
CA ARG A 59 3.74 -2.40 1.43
C ARG A 59 2.50 -1.76 0.78
N VAL A 60 1.34 -1.84 1.42
CA VAL A 60 0.12 -1.19 0.94
C VAL A 60 0.30 0.32 0.89
N LEU A 61 0.73 0.94 2.00
CA LEU A 61 0.99 2.38 2.04
C LEU A 61 1.99 2.80 0.95
N PHE A 62 3.06 2.03 0.80
CA PHE A 62 4.05 2.25 -0.23
C PHE A 62 3.43 2.26 -1.65
N HIS A 63 2.62 1.25 -1.98
CA HIS A 63 1.99 1.18 -3.31
C HIS A 63 0.95 2.28 -3.53
N LEU A 64 0.27 2.77 -2.48
CA LEU A 64 -0.61 3.93 -2.58
C LEU A 64 0.18 5.19 -2.96
N MET A 65 1.31 5.45 -2.28
CA MET A 65 2.17 6.59 -2.60
C MET A 65 2.75 6.48 -4.02
N ALA A 66 3.11 5.27 -4.47
CA ALA A 66 3.55 5.05 -5.84
C ALA A 66 2.48 5.34 -6.89
N LEU A 67 1.22 4.96 -6.61
CA LEU A 67 0.11 5.28 -7.51
C LEU A 67 -0.19 6.78 -7.51
N ALA A 68 -0.14 7.44 -6.35
CA ALA A 68 -0.37 8.88 -6.23
C ALA A 68 0.69 9.74 -6.94
N SER A 69 1.94 9.28 -6.97
CA SER A 69 3.04 9.95 -7.68
C SER A 69 3.13 9.62 -9.17
N ASN A 70 2.24 8.75 -9.68
CA ASN A 70 2.29 8.37 -11.08
C ASN A 70 1.71 9.49 -11.96
N THR A 71 2.45 9.93 -12.97
CA THR A 71 2.03 11.00 -13.90
C THR A 71 1.28 10.48 -15.13
N GLU A 72 1.28 9.16 -15.36
CA GLU A 72 0.63 8.50 -16.50
C GLU A 72 -0.85 8.14 -16.22
N VAL A 73 -1.32 8.34 -14.99
CA VAL A 73 -2.74 8.14 -14.62
C VAL A 73 -3.59 9.39 -14.83
N HIS A 74 -4.91 9.23 -14.89
CA HIS A 74 -5.81 10.37 -14.88
C HIS A 74 -5.69 11.16 -13.57
N PRO A 75 -5.78 12.51 -13.60
CA PRO A 75 -5.70 13.33 -12.38
C PRO A 75 -6.73 12.97 -11.30
N GLN A 76 -7.89 12.43 -11.70
CA GLN A 76 -8.90 11.93 -10.78
C GLN A 76 -8.42 10.73 -9.96
N VAL A 77 -7.57 9.87 -10.52
CA VAL A 77 -6.90 8.78 -9.77
C VAL A 77 -6.04 9.37 -8.67
N ASN A 78 -5.19 10.34 -9.02
CA ASN A 78 -4.31 11.01 -8.04
C ASN A 78 -5.12 11.68 -6.93
N ALA A 79 -6.22 12.36 -7.28
CA ALA A 79 -7.12 12.98 -6.30
C ALA A 79 -7.68 11.95 -5.31
N VAL A 80 -8.20 10.83 -5.79
CA VAL A 80 -8.78 9.76 -4.96
C VAL A 80 -7.71 9.13 -4.06
N VAL A 81 -6.54 8.80 -4.62
CA VAL A 81 -5.47 8.14 -3.85
C VAL A 81 -4.87 9.09 -2.81
N HIS A 82 -4.63 10.37 -3.15
CA HIS A 82 -4.17 11.36 -2.17
C HIS A 82 -5.18 11.57 -1.05
N GLN A 83 -6.48 11.55 -1.34
CA GLN A 83 -7.52 11.63 -0.32
C GLN A 83 -7.42 10.43 0.64
N LYS A 84 -7.23 9.20 0.13
CA LYS A 84 -6.99 8.03 0.99
C LYS A 84 -5.73 8.13 1.84
N ILE A 85 -4.62 8.59 1.27
CA ILE A 85 -3.36 8.79 2.02
C ILE A 85 -3.56 9.84 3.13
N LYS A 86 -4.32 10.91 2.85
CA LYS A 86 -4.65 11.96 3.82
C LYS A 86 -5.50 11.44 4.99
N GLU A 87 -6.46 10.54 4.71
CA GLU A 87 -7.25 9.88 5.75
C GLU A 87 -6.37 8.98 6.62
N LEU A 88 -5.53 8.13 6.01
CA LEU A 88 -4.57 7.29 6.73
C LEU A 88 -3.64 8.12 7.63
N ARG A 89 -3.15 9.26 7.10
CA ARG A 89 -2.33 10.19 7.87
C ARG A 89 -3.06 10.70 9.11
N LYS A 90 -4.34 11.05 8.99
CA LYS A 90 -5.16 11.51 10.11
C LYS A 90 -5.29 10.39 11.15
N ASP A 91 -5.61 9.18 10.72
CA ASP A 91 -5.78 8.03 11.61
C ASP A 91 -4.49 7.69 12.38
N TYR A 92 -3.33 7.80 11.74
CA TYR A 92 -2.04 7.56 12.41
C TYR A 92 -1.64 8.67 13.37
N LYS A 93 -2.04 9.93 13.12
CA LYS A 93 -1.82 11.04 14.06
C LYS A 93 -2.55 10.82 15.40
N GLU A 94 -3.69 10.13 15.37
CA GLU A 94 -4.46 9.81 16.58
C GLU A 94 -3.81 8.66 17.39
N GLN A 95 -2.92 7.87 16.78
CA GLN A 95 -2.31 6.67 17.36
C GLN A 95 -0.89 6.92 17.92
N THR A 96 -0.75 7.92 18.79
CA THR A 96 0.57 8.40 19.27
C THR A 96 1.39 7.40 20.09
N LYS A 97 0.76 6.33 20.60
CA LYS A 97 1.42 5.30 21.43
C LYS A 97 1.88 4.08 20.63
N ASP A 98 1.53 3.98 19.34
CA ASP A 98 1.91 2.87 18.47
C ASP A 98 3.15 3.25 17.64
N PRO A 99 4.32 2.61 17.87
CA PRO A 99 5.54 2.88 17.12
C PRO A 99 5.38 2.67 15.60
N VAL A 100 4.56 1.70 15.18
CA VAL A 100 4.33 1.41 13.76
C VAL A 100 3.48 2.51 13.14
N ALA A 101 2.43 2.96 13.82
CA ALA A 101 1.64 4.10 13.38
C ALA A 101 2.49 5.37 13.22
N MET A 102 3.40 5.61 14.17
CA MET A 102 4.32 6.76 14.11
C MET A 102 5.30 6.66 12.94
N GLU A 103 5.83 5.47 12.63
CA GLU A 103 6.69 5.27 11.46
C GLU A 103 5.92 5.41 10.13
N MET A 104 4.66 4.96 10.07
CA MET A 104 3.78 5.19 8.92
C MET A 104 3.53 6.68 8.70
N LEU A 105 3.21 7.41 9.78
CA LEU A 105 3.00 8.85 9.74
C LEU A 105 4.25 9.58 9.24
N ARG A 106 5.42 9.25 9.80
CA ARG A 106 6.71 9.83 9.39
C ARG A 106 6.98 9.64 7.90
N ARG A 107 6.66 8.47 7.35
CA ARG A 107 6.81 8.18 5.91
C ARG A 107 5.86 9.00 5.05
N ILE A 108 4.60 9.15 5.48
CA ILE A 108 3.63 9.99 4.77
C ILE A 108 4.05 11.46 4.80
N ASP A 109 4.51 11.97 5.95
CA ASP A 109 4.97 13.35 6.08
C ASP A 109 6.20 13.60 5.20
N ASN A 110 7.21 12.72 5.25
CA ASN A 110 8.39 12.80 4.39
C ASN A 110 8.04 12.72 2.89
N TYR A 111 7.03 11.92 2.53
CA TYR A 111 6.52 11.85 1.15
C TYR A 111 5.89 13.17 0.69
N TYR A 112 5.13 13.84 1.57
CA TYR A 112 4.56 15.15 1.23
C TYR A 112 5.58 16.28 1.20
N GLU A 113 6.61 16.21 2.04
CA GLU A 113 7.71 17.18 2.07
C GLU A 113 8.64 17.03 0.86
N HIS A 114 8.93 15.79 0.47
CA HIS A 114 9.89 15.45 -0.58
C HIS A 114 9.34 14.39 -1.57
N PRO A 115 8.27 14.69 -2.32
CA PRO A 115 7.67 13.74 -3.26
C PRO A 115 8.64 13.32 -4.37
N GLU A 116 9.61 14.16 -4.73
CA GLU A 116 10.64 13.91 -5.74
C GLU A 116 11.66 12.83 -5.32
N LEU A 117 11.84 12.62 -4.01
CA LEU A 117 12.73 11.60 -3.48
C LEU A 117 12.07 10.23 -3.39
N PHE A 118 10.75 10.17 -3.60
CA PHE A 118 9.99 8.94 -3.50
C PHE A 118 10.36 7.97 -4.63
N LYS A 119 10.85 6.79 -4.26
CA LYS A 119 11.18 5.70 -5.19
C LYS A 119 10.48 4.43 -4.79
N VAL A 120 10.13 3.63 -5.79
CA VAL A 120 9.61 2.28 -5.58
C VAL A 120 10.73 1.37 -5.06
N PRO A 121 10.66 0.87 -3.80
CA PRO A 121 11.64 -0.06 -3.29
C PRO A 121 11.44 -1.37 -4.03
N ASP A 122 12.52 -1.84 -4.63
CA ASP A 122 12.55 -3.14 -5.26
C ASP A 122 12.11 -4.22 -4.28
N ALA A 123 11.44 -5.25 -4.80
CA ALA A 123 11.16 -6.42 -4.00
C ALA A 123 12.51 -7.03 -3.57
N PRO A 124 12.69 -7.39 -2.28
CA PRO A 124 13.91 -8.06 -1.86
C PRO A 124 14.08 -9.31 -2.70
N LYS A 125 15.27 -9.48 -3.29
CA LYS A 125 15.62 -10.71 -3.99
C LYS A 125 15.57 -11.83 -2.95
N ILE A 126 14.83 -12.89 -3.26
CA ILE A 126 14.83 -14.09 -2.42
C ILE A 126 16.28 -14.58 -2.43
N PRO A 127 16.96 -14.69 -1.26
CA PRO A 127 18.29 -15.27 -1.23
C PRO A 127 18.20 -16.69 -1.78
N ASP A 128 19.15 -17.08 -2.63
CA ASP A 128 19.19 -18.44 -3.18
C ASP A 128 19.12 -19.42 -2.01
N GLY A 129 18.09 -20.29 -2.03
CA GLY A 129 17.89 -21.27 -0.98
C GLY A 129 19.16 -22.11 -0.85
N SER A 130 19.82 -22.03 0.30
CA SER A 130 20.89 -22.98 0.63
C SER A 130 20.29 -24.39 0.62
N PRO A 131 21.01 -25.41 0.11
CA PRO A 131 20.48 -26.77 0.08
C PRO A 131 20.15 -27.23 1.49
N ILE A 132 18.86 -27.23 1.84
CA ILE A 132 18.35 -27.88 3.03
C ILE A 132 18.28 -29.36 2.67
N GLY A 133 19.37 -30.08 2.88
CA GLY A 133 19.42 -31.52 2.61
C GLY A 133 20.74 -32.10 2.12
N MET A 134 21.91 -31.56 2.49
CA MET A 134 23.10 -32.43 2.59
C MET A 134 23.12 -33.01 4.01
N ASP A 135 22.19 -33.94 4.24
CA ASP A 135 22.36 -34.89 5.33
C ASP A 135 23.60 -35.71 4.98
N CYS A 136 24.61 -35.60 5.83
CA CYS A 136 25.87 -36.32 5.69
C CYS A 136 25.56 -37.81 5.74
N MET A 137 25.67 -38.49 4.60
CA MET A 137 25.71 -39.94 4.55
C MET A 137 26.97 -40.40 5.29
N ASN A 138 26.79 -40.95 6.50
CA ASN A 138 27.79 -41.77 7.21
C ASN A 138 27.63 -43.23 6.82
#